data_AF-A0A7X7VXH6-F1
#
_entry.id   AF-A0A7X7VXH6-F1
#
_cell.length_a   1.000
_cell.length_b   1.000
_cell.length_c   1.000
_cell.angle_alpha   90.00
_cell.angle_beta   90.00
_cell.angle_gamma   90.00
#
_symmetry.space_group_name_H-M   'P 1'
#
loop_
_entity.id
_entity.type
_entity.pdbx_description
1 polymer ?
#
loop_
_entity_poly.entity_id
_entity_poly.type
_entity_poly.pdbx_seq_one_letter_code
_entity_poly.pdbx_strand_id
1 'polypeptide(L)'
;MDYNVVSRRNVDYKSASRRVNKFVLLFNWAIDIFLIAGYLLEYLKGAKTLPYLLVLTTIVIIPMAVATFIFLKNNRSNIMKYVTLAGYFVLYAYVMFTASPDRLHVFAYMFPIVLSYFLYFDLKLVLIGGTAFTLVNIARIIWLMFFLGHSGKFETTDYLIQFGCVLMFSLSLIFSTKISNTFSDEKIMDIRTEQANQESILRDVLKIAAVLDKNSKEVHRIVKELEEFTNVASNAVQEIEKGVA
;
A
#
# COMPACT_ATOMS: atom_id res chain seq x y z
N MET A 1 38.66 4.32 -12.92
CA MET A 1 37.86 3.09 -12.77
C MET A 1 36.48 3.56 -12.36
N ASP A 2 35.57 3.73 -13.32
CA ASP A 2 34.24 4.28 -13.08
C ASP A 2 33.34 3.20 -12.45
N TYR A 3 33.04 3.37 -11.17
CA TYR A 3 32.06 2.53 -10.49
C TYR A 3 30.65 3.03 -10.82
N ASN A 4 30.06 2.42 -11.84
CA ASN A 4 28.62 2.50 -12.07
C ASN A 4 27.89 1.76 -10.94
N VAL A 5 27.53 2.50 -9.89
CA VAL A 5 26.57 2.02 -8.89
C VAL A 5 25.22 1.91 -9.59
N VAL A 6 24.84 0.68 -9.94
CA VAL A 6 23.53 0.35 -10.49
C VAL A 6 22.47 0.94 -9.57
N SER A 7 21.84 2.02 -10.02
CA SER A 7 20.77 2.72 -9.31
C SER A 7 19.70 1.70 -8.93
N ARG A 8 19.56 1.43 -7.63
CA ARG A 8 18.49 0.58 -7.08
C ARG A 8 17.16 1.08 -7.65
N ARG A 9 16.39 0.15 -8.22
CA ARG A 9 15.06 0.36 -8.78
C ARG A 9 14.25 1.22 -7.80
N ASN A 10 14.14 2.52 -8.05
CA ASN A 10 13.22 3.38 -7.33
C ASN A 10 11.86 2.70 -7.45
N VAL A 11 11.30 2.23 -6.34
CA VAL A 11 9.91 1.79 -6.31
C VAL A 11 9.12 3.02 -6.72
N ASP A 12 8.77 3.11 -8.00
CA ASP A 12 8.07 4.26 -8.53
C ASP A 12 6.72 4.28 -7.85
N TYR A 13 6.58 5.15 -6.85
CA TYR A 13 5.35 5.33 -6.09
C TYR A 13 4.16 5.62 -7.04
N LYS A 14 4.47 6.21 -8.21
CA LYS A 14 3.50 6.46 -9.29
C LYS A 14 2.98 5.18 -9.96
N SER A 15 3.68 4.06 -9.82
CA SER A 15 3.23 2.73 -10.26
C SER A 15 2.33 2.04 -9.23
N ALA A 16 2.53 2.29 -7.93
CA ALA A 16 1.76 1.69 -6.86
C ALA A 16 0.31 2.21 -6.84
N SER A 17 0.09 3.53 -6.85
CA SER A 17 -1.26 4.11 -6.87
C SER A 17 -2.06 3.69 -8.10
N ARG A 18 -1.41 3.60 -9.27
CA ARG A 18 -2.05 3.08 -10.50
C ARG A 18 -2.47 1.62 -10.36
N ARG A 19 -1.64 0.77 -9.74
CA ARG A 19 -1.95 -0.64 -9.51
C ARG A 19 -3.12 -0.80 -8.55
N VAL A 20 -3.14 -0.03 -7.45
CA VAL A 20 -4.24 -0.02 -6.48
C VAL A 20 -5.53 0.45 -7.15
N ASN A 21 -5.50 1.58 -7.88
CA ASN A 21 -6.67 2.08 -8.59
C ASN A 21 -7.20 1.05 -9.61
N LYS A 22 -6.31 0.44 -10.39
CA LYS A 22 -6.69 -0.59 -11.36
C LYS A 22 -7.32 -1.80 -10.68
N PHE A 23 -6.73 -2.26 -9.57
CA PHE A 23 -7.25 -3.39 -8.81
C PHE A 23 -8.64 -3.07 -8.25
N VAL A 24 -8.80 -1.96 -7.54
CA VAL A 24 -10.07 -1.54 -6.93
C VAL A 24 -11.14 -1.39 -8.01
N LEU A 25 -10.83 -0.78 -9.16
CA LEU A 25 -11.79 -0.61 -10.25
C LEU A 25 -12.24 -1.96 -10.83
N LEU A 26 -11.31 -2.87 -11.13
CA LEU A 26 -11.64 -4.19 -11.67
C LEU A 26 -12.39 -5.06 -10.66
N PHE A 27 -12.00 -4.99 -9.39
CA PHE A 27 -12.61 -5.73 -8.30
C PHE A 27 -14.05 -5.26 -8.06
N ASN A 28 -14.27 -3.94 -8.06
CA ASN A 28 -15.59 -3.34 -7.95
C ASN A 28 -16.49 -3.75 -9.14
N TRP A 29 -15.98 -3.66 -10.37
CA TRP A 29 -16.73 -4.13 -11.55
C TRP A 29 -17.11 -5.61 -11.46
N ALA A 30 -16.20 -6.46 -10.95
CA ALA A 30 -16.50 -7.88 -10.74
C ALA A 30 -17.65 -8.07 -9.74
N ILE A 31 -17.59 -7.39 -8.58
CA ILE A 31 -18.66 -7.44 -7.57
C ILE A 31 -19.98 -6.95 -8.15
N ASP A 32 -19.97 -5.86 -8.92
CA ASP A 32 -21.17 -5.27 -9.51
C ASP A 32 -21.83 -6.19 -10.52
N ILE A 33 -21.04 -6.90 -11.34
CA ILE A 33 -21.57 -7.92 -12.26
C ILE A 33 -22.30 -9.02 -11.47
N PHE A 34 -21.69 -9.52 -10.39
CA PHE A 34 -22.34 -10.52 -9.53
C PHE A 34 -23.61 -9.97 -8.86
N LEU A 35 -23.58 -8.72 -8.41
CA LEU A 35 -24.70 -8.07 -7.74
C LEU A 35 -25.86 -7.87 -8.72
N ILE A 36 -25.62 -7.29 -9.90
CA ILE A 36 -26.63 -7.08 -10.93
C ILE A 36 -27.20 -8.42 -11.41
N ALA A 37 -26.37 -9.43 -11.65
CA ALA A 37 -26.82 -10.76 -12.04
C ALA A 37 -27.70 -11.40 -10.95
N GLY A 38 -27.32 -11.28 -9.68
CA GLY A 38 -28.11 -11.78 -8.55
C GLY A 38 -29.49 -11.13 -8.46
N TYR A 39 -29.56 -9.80 -8.58
CA TYR A 39 -30.84 -9.08 -8.53
C TYR A 39 -31.68 -9.26 -9.80
N LEU A 40 -31.06 -9.49 -10.96
CA LEU A 40 -31.76 -9.88 -12.18
C LEU A 40 -32.43 -11.25 -11.99
N LEU A 41 -31.73 -12.22 -11.38
CA LEU A 41 -32.33 -13.51 -11.05
C LEU A 41 -33.47 -13.40 -10.04
N GLU A 42 -33.37 -12.52 -9.04
CA GLU A 42 -34.47 -12.24 -8.11
C GLU A 42 -35.69 -11.63 -8.82
N TYR A 43 -35.47 -10.76 -9.80
CA TYR A 43 -36.53 -10.22 -10.65
C TYR A 43 -37.21 -11.30 -11.50
N LEU A 44 -36.43 -12.15 -12.17
CA LEU A 44 -36.96 -13.25 -12.99
C LEU A 44 -37.77 -14.27 -12.17
N LYS A 45 -37.44 -14.43 -10.88
CA LYS A 45 -38.20 -15.26 -9.92
C LYS A 45 -39.46 -14.57 -9.38
N GLY A 46 -39.72 -13.32 -9.76
CA GLY A 46 -40.84 -12.52 -9.24
C GLY A 46 -40.65 -12.01 -7.81
N ALA A 47 -39.47 -12.18 -7.22
CA ALA A 47 -39.19 -11.74 -5.85
C ALA A 47 -38.90 -10.22 -5.75
N LYS A 48 -38.54 -9.59 -6.87
CA LYS A 48 -38.29 -8.14 -6.98
C LYS A 48 -39.01 -7.56 -8.19
N THR A 49 -39.32 -6.27 -8.14
CA THR A 49 -40.00 -5.55 -9.21
C THR A 49 -39.01 -4.96 -10.21
N LEU A 50 -39.45 -4.71 -11.45
CA LEU A 50 -38.61 -4.06 -12.46
C LEU A 50 -38.11 -2.67 -12.03
N PRO A 51 -38.94 -1.78 -11.44
CA PRO A 51 -38.47 -0.49 -10.95
C PRO A 51 -37.35 -0.61 -9.90
N TYR A 52 -37.43 -1.60 -9.00
CA TYR A 52 -36.38 -1.86 -8.02
C TYR A 52 -35.05 -2.20 -8.69
N LEU A 53 -35.07 -3.09 -9.69
CA LEU A 53 -33.88 -3.48 -10.44
C LEU A 53 -33.26 -2.29 -11.19
N LEU A 54 -34.08 -1.44 -11.80
CA LEU A 54 -33.61 -0.26 -12.54
C LEU A 54 -32.96 0.78 -11.62
N VAL A 55 -33.58 1.08 -10.47
CA VAL A 55 -33.01 2.01 -9.47
C VAL A 55 -31.67 1.48 -8.95
N LEU A 56 -31.63 0.21 -8.55
CA LEU A 56 -30.42 -0.43 -8.07
C LEU A 56 -29.30 -0.39 -9.11
N THR A 57 -29.60 -0.78 -10.36
CA THR A 57 -28.62 -0.77 -11.46
C THR A 57 -28.11 0.64 -11.73
N THR A 58 -28.97 1.65 -11.65
CA THR A 58 -28.58 3.05 -11.84
C THR A 58 -27.61 3.52 -10.75
N ILE A 59 -27.89 3.19 -9.48
CA ILE A 59 -27.02 3.51 -8.34
C ILE A 59 -25.65 2.85 -8.47
N VAL A 60 -25.57 1.65 -9.05
CA VAL A 60 -24.30 0.94 -9.31
C VAL A 60 -23.54 1.56 -10.48
N ILE A 61 -24.21 1.75 -11.62
CA ILE A 61 -23.56 2.12 -12.88
C ILE A 61 -23.06 3.56 -12.87
N ILE A 62 -23.78 4.51 -12.25
CA ILE A 62 -23.37 5.93 -12.28
C ILE A 62 -21.99 6.14 -11.61
N PRO A 63 -21.76 5.76 -10.34
CA PRO A 63 -20.46 5.92 -9.70
C PRO A 63 -19.35 5.16 -10.42
N MET A 64 -19.65 3.98 -10.98
CA MET A 64 -18.67 3.16 -11.68
C MET A 64 -18.30 3.71 -13.06
N ALA A 65 -19.25 4.28 -13.79
CA ALA A 65 -18.98 4.99 -15.03
C ALA A 65 -18.11 6.23 -14.75
N VAL A 66 -18.44 7.01 -13.72
CA VAL A 66 -17.63 8.17 -13.29
C VAL A 66 -16.23 7.73 -12.87
N ALA A 67 -16.10 6.67 -12.06
CA ALA A 67 -14.80 6.14 -11.63
C ALA A 67 -13.96 5.62 -12.80
N THR A 68 -14.59 4.93 -13.76
CA THR A 68 -13.93 4.46 -14.98
C THR A 68 -13.45 5.63 -15.82
N PHE A 69 -14.27 6.67 -16.00
CA PHE A 69 -13.87 7.89 -16.70
C PHE A 69 -12.69 8.59 -16.01
N ILE A 70 -12.75 8.73 -14.68
CA ILE A 70 -11.64 9.29 -13.88
C ILE A 70 -10.37 8.46 -14.08
N PHE A 71 -10.47 7.13 -14.07
CA PHE A 71 -9.35 6.23 -14.26
C PHE A 71 -8.72 6.35 -15.66
N LEU A 72 -9.55 6.45 -16.70
CA LEU A 72 -9.09 6.64 -18.08
C LEU A 72 -8.38 7.99 -18.25
N LYS A 73 -8.92 9.07 -17.66
CA LYS A 73 -8.34 10.42 -17.72
C LYS A 73 -7.08 10.55 -16.87
N ASN A 74 -7.10 10.02 -15.65
CA ASN A 74 -6.00 10.04 -14.70
C ASN A 74 -6.02 8.78 -13.83
N ASN A 75 -5.31 7.76 -14.27
CA ASN A 75 -5.21 6.47 -13.59
C ASN A 75 -4.52 6.52 -12.21
N ARG A 76 -4.05 7.69 -11.77
CA ARG A 76 -3.45 7.97 -10.46
C ARG A 76 -4.31 8.89 -9.59
N SER A 77 -5.52 9.22 -10.03
CA SER A 77 -6.40 10.12 -9.31
C SER A 77 -6.73 9.58 -7.91
N ASN A 78 -6.46 10.39 -6.89
CA ASN A 78 -6.89 10.11 -5.51
C ASN A 78 -8.38 10.34 -5.30
N ILE A 79 -9.09 10.94 -6.25
CA ILE A 79 -10.53 11.22 -6.16
C ILE A 79 -11.35 9.95 -6.39
N MET A 80 -10.83 9.03 -7.22
CA MET A 80 -11.54 7.81 -7.62
C MET A 80 -12.02 6.99 -6.41
N LYS A 81 -11.16 6.84 -5.39
CA LYS A 81 -11.47 6.08 -4.16
C LYS A 81 -12.64 6.68 -3.38
N TYR A 82 -12.82 8.01 -3.38
CA TYR A 82 -13.94 8.65 -2.70
C TYR A 82 -15.23 8.51 -3.50
N VAL A 83 -15.16 8.63 -4.83
CA VAL A 83 -16.32 8.47 -5.72
C VAL A 83 -16.89 7.06 -5.63
N THR A 84 -16.04 6.04 -5.74
CA THR A 84 -16.48 4.64 -5.66
C THR A 84 -16.99 4.31 -4.26
N LEU A 85 -16.30 4.75 -3.20
CA LEU A 85 -16.70 4.47 -1.82
C LEU A 85 -18.06 5.10 -1.51
N ALA A 86 -18.26 6.37 -1.88
CA ALA A 86 -19.53 7.06 -1.69
C ALA A 86 -20.66 6.38 -2.47
N GLY A 87 -20.42 6.01 -3.73
CA GLY A 87 -21.38 5.27 -4.55
C GLY A 87 -21.82 3.95 -3.90
N TYR A 88 -20.86 3.17 -3.39
CA TYR A 88 -21.17 1.95 -2.66
C TYR A 88 -21.91 2.18 -1.36
N PHE A 89 -21.65 3.26 -0.62
CA PHE A 89 -22.45 3.57 0.57
C PHE A 89 -23.89 3.95 0.24
N VAL A 90 -24.13 4.64 -0.88
CA VAL A 90 -25.49 4.91 -1.37
C VAL A 90 -26.20 3.61 -1.74
N LEU A 91 -25.53 2.73 -2.48
CA LEU A 91 -26.04 1.39 -2.80
C LEU A 91 -26.32 0.59 -1.53
N TYR A 92 -25.38 0.61 -0.59
CA TYR A 92 -25.43 -0.13 0.65
C TYR A 92 -26.61 0.28 1.51
N ALA A 93 -26.79 1.59 1.70
CA ALA A 93 -27.94 2.12 2.41
C ALA A 93 -29.25 1.73 1.71
N TYR A 94 -29.35 1.94 0.39
CA TYR A 94 -30.55 1.57 -0.38
C TYR A 94 -30.91 0.10 -0.14
N VAL A 95 -29.99 -0.81 -0.44
CA VAL A 95 -30.19 -2.26 -0.33
C VAL A 95 -30.49 -2.70 1.11
N MET A 96 -29.79 -2.14 2.11
CA MET A 96 -30.03 -2.47 3.51
C MET A 96 -31.43 -2.10 3.96
N PHE A 97 -31.96 -0.93 3.57
CA PHE A 97 -33.28 -0.48 4.02
C PHE A 97 -34.43 -1.03 3.18
N THR A 98 -34.19 -1.41 1.92
CA THR A 98 -35.21 -1.99 1.03
C THR A 98 -35.25 -3.52 1.02
N ALA A 99 -34.28 -4.18 1.66
CA ALA A 99 -34.29 -5.64 1.81
C ALA A 99 -35.49 -6.09 2.65
N SER A 100 -36.04 -7.25 2.32
CA SER A 100 -37.07 -7.90 3.13
C SER A 100 -36.54 -8.09 4.56
N PRO A 101 -37.38 -7.91 5.59
CA PRO A 101 -36.97 -8.06 6.99
C PRO A 101 -36.30 -9.41 7.29
N ASP A 102 -36.79 -10.50 6.68
CA ASP A 102 -36.25 -11.85 6.84
C ASP A 102 -34.84 -12.04 6.25
N ARG A 103 -34.38 -11.11 5.41
CA ARG A 103 -33.09 -11.22 4.72
C ARG A 103 -32.00 -10.50 5.50
N LEU A 104 -31.62 -11.08 6.64
CA LEU A 104 -30.66 -10.49 7.58
C LEU A 104 -29.22 -10.42 7.06
N HIS A 105 -28.80 -11.33 6.18
CA HIS A 105 -27.41 -11.46 5.73
C HIS A 105 -26.98 -10.48 4.62
N VAL A 106 -27.82 -9.50 4.27
CA VAL A 106 -27.56 -8.54 3.19
C VAL A 106 -26.30 -7.70 3.44
N PHE A 107 -25.86 -7.55 4.68
CA PHE A 107 -24.63 -6.81 5.00
C PHE A 107 -23.34 -7.46 4.46
N ALA A 108 -23.37 -8.77 4.16
CA ALA A 108 -22.17 -9.56 3.89
C ALA A 108 -21.38 -9.13 2.63
N TYR A 109 -22.04 -8.58 1.60
CA TYR A 109 -21.33 -8.18 0.37
C TYR A 109 -20.45 -6.94 0.56
N MET A 110 -20.67 -6.16 1.62
CA MET A 110 -19.93 -4.93 1.88
C MET A 110 -18.54 -5.20 2.47
N PHE A 111 -18.31 -6.37 3.09
CA PHE A 111 -16.99 -6.76 3.60
C PHE A 111 -15.89 -6.72 2.53
N PRO A 112 -15.99 -7.47 1.40
CA PRO A 112 -14.95 -7.43 0.38
C PRO A 112 -14.78 -6.04 -0.23
N ILE A 113 -15.86 -5.27 -0.38
CA ILE A 113 -15.81 -3.89 -0.90
C ILE A 113 -14.97 -3.02 0.02
N VAL A 114 -15.31 -2.93 1.31
CA VAL A 114 -14.59 -2.09 2.28
C VAL A 114 -13.15 -2.58 2.46
N LEU A 115 -12.92 -3.90 2.44
CA LEU A 115 -11.58 -4.48 2.45
C LEU A 115 -10.72 -3.99 1.28
N SER A 116 -11.27 -3.83 0.08
CA SER A 116 -10.50 -3.36 -1.07
C SER A 116 -9.86 -1.97 -0.85
N TYR A 117 -10.48 -1.13 0.00
CA TYR A 117 -9.97 0.21 0.30
C TYR A 117 -8.80 0.21 1.28
N PHE A 118 -8.55 -0.90 1.98
CA PHE A 118 -7.33 -1.11 2.77
C PHE A 118 -6.06 -0.90 1.92
N LEU A 119 -6.12 -1.27 0.64
CA LEU A 119 -4.98 -1.17 -0.29
C LEU A 119 -4.52 0.26 -0.57
N TYR A 120 -5.31 1.26 -0.23
CA TYR A 120 -4.89 2.66 -0.32
C TYR A 120 -3.95 3.06 0.83
N PHE A 121 -3.82 2.24 1.88
CA PHE A 121 -3.05 2.55 3.09
C PHE A 121 -3.40 3.93 3.70
N ASP A 122 -4.61 4.41 3.43
CA ASP A 122 -5.12 5.70 3.87
C ASP A 122 -6.00 5.50 5.10
N LEU A 123 -5.42 5.74 6.28
CA LEU A 123 -6.08 5.54 7.56
C LEU A 123 -7.37 6.35 7.69
N LYS A 124 -7.43 7.57 7.12
CA LYS A 124 -8.64 8.40 7.17
C LYS A 124 -9.75 7.78 6.34
N LEU A 125 -9.43 7.29 5.14
CA LEU A 125 -10.38 6.61 4.27
C LEU A 125 -10.93 5.34 4.92
N VAL A 126 -10.06 4.50 5.49
CA VAL A 126 -10.46 3.26 6.16
C VAL A 126 -11.29 3.54 7.41
N LEU A 127 -10.94 4.57 8.19
CA LEU A 127 -11.73 4.99 9.35
C LEU A 127 -13.13 5.44 8.93
N ILE A 128 -13.23 6.34 7.95
CA ILE A 128 -14.52 6.81 7.44
C ILE A 128 -15.36 5.63 6.92
N GLY A 129 -14.76 4.74 6.13
CA GLY A 129 -15.44 3.56 5.59
C GLY A 129 -15.90 2.58 6.67
N GLY A 130 -15.02 2.21 7.60
CA GLY A 130 -15.37 1.29 8.70
C GLY A 130 -16.44 1.85 9.63
N THR A 131 -16.34 3.14 9.99
CA THR A 131 -17.36 3.80 10.80
C THR A 131 -18.70 3.89 10.08
N ALA A 132 -18.73 4.31 8.80
CA ALA A 132 -19.97 4.36 8.02
C ALA A 132 -20.60 2.97 7.84
N PHE A 133 -19.79 1.94 7.61
CA PHE A 133 -20.26 0.55 7.50
C PHE A 133 -20.91 0.09 8.81
N THR A 134 -20.27 0.37 9.95
CA THR A 134 -20.81 0.05 11.27
C THR A 134 -22.12 0.80 11.55
N LEU A 135 -22.17 2.11 11.27
CA LEU A 135 -23.33 2.94 11.51
C LEU A 135 -24.56 2.51 10.70
N VAL A 136 -24.39 2.19 9.41
CA VAL A 136 -25.52 1.71 8.59
C VAL A 136 -26.08 0.38 9.12
N ASN A 137 -25.23 -0.52 9.62
CA ASN A 137 -25.68 -1.76 10.23
C ASN A 137 -26.46 -1.52 11.53
N ILE A 138 -25.93 -0.66 12.42
CA ILE A 138 -26.62 -0.27 13.65
C ILE A 138 -27.99 0.35 13.30
N ALA A 139 -28.04 1.26 12.34
CA ALA A 139 -29.27 1.90 11.90
C ALA A 139 -30.28 0.90 11.36
N ARG A 140 -29.84 -0.10 10.58
CA ARG A 140 -30.73 -1.18 10.10
C ARG A 140 -31.26 -2.05 11.24
N ILE A 141 -30.42 -2.43 12.20
CA ILE A 141 -30.83 -3.23 13.36
C ILE A 141 -31.87 -2.47 14.19
N ILE A 142 -31.63 -1.18 14.48
CA ILE A 142 -32.60 -0.31 15.18
C ILE A 142 -33.91 -0.23 14.39
N TRP A 143 -33.84 -0.03 13.07
CA TRP A 143 -35.01 0.04 12.20
C TRP A 143 -35.85 -1.25 12.27
N LEU A 144 -35.21 -2.41 12.16
CA LEU A 144 -35.89 -3.71 12.23
C LEU A 144 -36.56 -3.96 13.58
N MET A 145 -35.85 -3.71 14.68
CA MET A 145 -36.37 -3.96 16.03
C MET A 145 -37.52 -3.02 16.40
N PHE A 146 -37.36 -1.72 16.17
CA PHE A 146 -38.29 -0.71 16.72
C PHE A 146 -39.40 -0.29 15.76
N PHE A 147 -39.21 -0.38 14.45
CA PHE A 147 -40.20 0.06 13.47
C PHE A 147 -40.93 -1.09 12.79
N LEU A 148 -40.28 -2.23 12.62
CA LEU A 148 -40.88 -3.43 12.00
C LEU A 148 -41.23 -4.53 12.99
N GLY A 149 -40.94 -4.35 14.29
CA GLY A 149 -41.27 -5.31 15.33
C GLY A 149 -40.57 -6.67 15.20
N HIS A 150 -39.47 -6.74 14.44
CA HIS A 150 -38.66 -7.96 14.25
C HIS A 150 -37.68 -8.10 15.42
N SER A 151 -38.21 -8.42 16.60
CA SER A 151 -37.48 -8.60 17.86
C SER A 151 -37.60 -10.03 18.42
N GLY A 152 -37.72 -11.02 17.55
CA GLY A 152 -37.73 -12.43 17.94
C GLY A 152 -36.40 -12.87 18.57
N LYS A 153 -36.41 -13.94 19.37
CA LYS A 153 -35.20 -14.45 20.05
C LYS A 153 -34.08 -14.85 19.07
N PHE A 154 -34.44 -15.52 17.97
CA PHE A 154 -33.48 -15.91 16.93
C PHE A 154 -32.95 -14.68 16.17
N GLU A 155 -33.83 -13.75 15.80
CA GLU A 155 -33.46 -12.50 15.12
C GLU A 155 -32.50 -11.64 15.94
N THR A 156 -32.74 -11.55 17.26
CA THR A 156 -31.87 -10.81 18.18
C THR A 156 -30.47 -11.41 18.25
N THR A 157 -30.36 -12.74 18.14
CA THR A 157 -29.07 -13.44 18.07
C THR A 157 -28.36 -13.10 16.76
N ASP A 158 -29.07 -13.09 15.64
CA ASP A 158 -28.52 -12.71 14.34
C ASP A 158 -28.07 -11.24 14.30
N TYR A 159 -28.79 -10.32 14.94
CA TYR A 159 -28.36 -8.93 15.08
C TYR A 159 -27.08 -8.80 15.88
N LEU A 160 -26.92 -9.57 16.95
CA LEU A 160 -25.71 -9.58 17.74
C LEU A 160 -24.52 -10.08 16.93
N ILE A 161 -24.71 -11.14 16.14
CA ILE A 161 -23.70 -11.68 15.24
C ILE A 161 -23.34 -10.64 14.17
N GLN A 162 -24.32 -10.04 13.51
CA GLN A 162 -24.12 -9.00 12.50
C GLN A 162 -23.33 -7.82 13.08
N PHE A 163 -23.75 -7.29 14.22
CA PHE A 163 -23.06 -6.19 14.90
C PHE A 163 -21.63 -6.57 15.26
N GLY A 164 -21.43 -7.74 15.89
CA GLY A 164 -20.11 -8.23 16.28
C GLY A 164 -19.17 -8.38 15.10
N CYS A 165 -19.62 -9.03 14.02
CA CYS A 165 -18.81 -9.23 12.81
C CYS A 165 -18.44 -7.90 12.14
N VAL A 166 -19.40 -6.99 11.96
CA VAL A 166 -19.15 -5.70 11.30
C VAL A 166 -18.23 -4.81 12.14
N LEU A 167 -18.45 -4.76 13.46
CA LEU A 167 -17.63 -3.96 14.37
C LEU A 167 -16.20 -4.50 14.43
N MET A 168 -16.03 -5.81 14.65
CA MET A 168 -14.70 -6.43 14.74
C MET A 168 -13.94 -6.32 13.41
N PHE A 169 -14.61 -6.48 12.28
CA PHE A 169 -13.99 -6.27 10.96
C PHE A 169 -13.57 -4.81 10.73
N SER A 170 -14.42 -3.85 11.11
CA SER A 170 -14.09 -2.43 10.97
C SER A 170 -12.89 -2.05 11.84
N LEU A 171 -12.86 -2.52 13.09
CA LEU A 171 -11.71 -2.33 13.99
C LEU A 171 -10.46 -3.02 13.45
N SER A 172 -10.55 -4.27 12.99
CA SER A 172 -9.41 -5.01 12.47
C SER A 172 -8.81 -4.31 11.25
N LEU A 173 -9.63 -3.76 10.34
CA LEU A 173 -9.13 -2.98 9.21
C LEU A 173 -8.41 -1.70 9.64
N ILE A 174 -8.96 -0.96 10.60
CA ILE A 174 -8.36 0.28 11.11
C ILE A 174 -7.01 -0.02 11.76
N PHE A 175 -6.96 -1.01 12.66
CA PHE A 175 -5.71 -1.41 13.32
C PHE A 175 -4.69 -1.97 12.33
N SER A 176 -5.12 -2.83 11.41
CA SER A 176 -4.24 -3.38 10.38
C SER A 176 -3.64 -2.28 9.52
N THR A 177 -4.42 -1.24 9.19
CA THR A 177 -3.93 -0.09 8.39
C THR A 177 -2.91 0.70 9.19
N LYS A 178 -3.20 0.98 10.46
CA LYS A 178 -2.28 1.70 11.35
C LYS A 178 -0.95 0.95 11.51
N ILE A 179 -1.00 -0.33 11.84
CA ILE A 179 0.18 -1.19 12.01
C ILE A 179 0.96 -1.28 10.69
N SER A 180 0.28 -1.48 9.56
CA SER A 180 0.93 -1.56 8.25
C SER A 180 1.67 -0.26 7.89
N ASN A 181 1.09 0.89 8.20
CA ASN A 181 1.73 2.18 7.96
C ASN A 181 2.96 2.36 8.86
N THR A 182 2.85 2.04 10.15
CA THR A 182 3.99 2.08 11.08
C THR A 182 5.13 1.17 10.63
N PHE A 183 4.85 -0.08 10.26
CA PHE A 183 5.87 -1.00 9.73
C PHE A 183 6.49 -0.52 8.43
N SER A 184 5.72 0.16 7.57
CA SER A 184 6.27 0.75 6.35
C SER A 184 7.25 1.88 6.69
N ASP A 185 6.91 2.73 7.65
CA ASP A 185 7.75 3.86 8.08
C ASP A 185 9.03 3.37 8.77
N GLU A 186 8.91 2.39 9.67
CA GLU A 186 10.06 1.76 10.34
C GLU A 186 11.02 1.12 9.34
N LYS A 187 10.52 0.34 8.38
CA LYS A 187 11.36 -0.27 7.33
C LYS A 187 12.09 0.78 6.50
N ILE A 188 11.44 1.90 6.17
CA ILE A 188 12.09 2.98 5.42
C ILE A 188 13.18 3.63 6.27
N MET A 189 12.94 3.82 7.57
CA MET A 189 13.93 4.37 8.50
C MET A 189 15.14 3.44 8.64
N ASP A 190 14.94 2.13 8.81
CA ASP A 190 16.03 1.15 8.89
C ASP A 190 16.89 1.15 7.63
N ILE A 191 16.25 1.20 6.45
CA ILE A 191 16.97 1.29 5.16
C ILE A 191 17.81 2.57 5.09
N ARG A 192 17.29 3.71 5.55
CA ARG A 192 18.03 4.99 5.54
C ARG A 192 19.21 4.97 6.50
N THR A 193 19.03 4.39 7.68
CA THR A 193 20.11 4.22 8.67
C THR A 193 21.23 3.35 8.11
N GLU A 194 20.87 2.22 7.49
CA GLU A 194 21.84 1.33 6.85
C GLU A 194 22.57 2.01 5.68
N GLN A 195 21.87 2.81 4.88
CA GLN A 195 22.48 3.62 3.83
C GLN A 195 23.48 4.65 4.39
N ALA A 196 23.14 5.34 5.47
CA ALA A 196 24.02 6.31 6.11
C ALA A 196 25.29 5.65 6.69
N ASN A 197 25.14 4.46 7.27
CA ASN A 197 26.26 3.66 7.76
C ASN A 197 27.18 3.23 6.61
N GLN A 198 26.62 2.72 5.50
CA GLN A 198 27.38 2.35 4.30
C GLN A 198 28.15 3.54 3.71
N GLU A 199 27.52 4.72 3.67
CA GLU A 199 28.17 5.94 3.20
C GLU A 199 29.34 6.36 4.12
N SER A 200 29.18 6.19 5.44
CA SER A 200 30.26 6.45 6.40
C SER A 200 31.44 5.52 6.22
N ILE A 201 31.19 4.22 6.09
CA ILE A 201 32.23 3.22 5.84
C ILE A 201 32.97 3.54 4.54
N LEU A 202 32.25 3.89 3.47
CA LEU A 202 32.87 4.27 2.19
C LEU A 202 33.78 5.49 2.34
N ARG A 203 33.34 6.53 3.07
CA ARG A 203 34.16 7.70 3.36
C ARG A 203 35.44 7.34 4.11
N ASP A 204 35.36 6.44 5.07
CA ASP A 204 36.53 6.02 5.85
C ASP A 204 37.47 5.13 5.02
N VAL A 205 36.96 4.26 4.16
CA VAL A 205 37.76 3.51 3.18
C VAL A 205 38.52 4.46 2.24
N LEU A 206 37.86 5.52 1.74
CA LEU A 206 38.52 6.51 0.90
C LEU A 206 39.61 7.28 1.64
N LYS A 207 39.39 7.64 2.91
CA LYS A 207 40.44 8.25 3.76
C LYS A 207 41.62 7.31 3.94
N ILE A 208 41.37 6.03 4.22
CA ILE A 208 42.42 5.02 4.37
C ILE A 208 43.21 4.86 3.06
N ALA A 209 42.52 4.80 1.92
CA ALA A 209 43.16 4.73 0.61
C ALA A 209 44.04 5.97 0.33
N ALA A 210 43.59 7.17 0.70
CA ALA A 210 44.38 8.39 0.54
C ALA A 210 45.63 8.40 1.44
N VAL A 211 45.52 7.92 2.69
CA VAL A 211 46.67 7.75 3.59
C VAL A 211 47.64 6.70 3.04
N LEU A 212 47.12 5.59 2.51
CA LEU A 212 47.92 4.52 1.91
C LEU A 212 48.68 5.01 0.66
N ASP A 213 48.02 5.77 -0.24
CA ASP A 213 48.67 6.38 -1.41
C ASP A 213 49.80 7.34 -1.00
N LYS A 214 49.54 8.18 0.01
CA LYS A 214 50.56 9.09 0.57
C LYS A 214 51.76 8.32 1.13
N ASN A 215 51.51 7.29 1.93
CA ASN A 215 52.57 6.48 2.51
C ASN A 215 53.35 5.69 1.44
N SER A 216 52.66 5.18 0.41
CA SER A 216 53.29 4.48 -0.71
C SER A 216 54.24 5.39 -1.50
N LYS A 217 53.84 6.65 -1.74
CA LYS A 217 54.71 7.66 -2.36
C LYS A 217 55.94 7.97 -1.53
N GLU A 218 55.78 8.06 -0.20
CA GLU A 218 56.90 8.31 0.70
C GLU A 218 57.88 7.13 0.76
N VAL A 219 57.38 5.90 0.82
CA VAL A 219 58.22 4.70 0.71
C VAL A 219 58.96 4.67 -0.62
N HIS A 220 58.30 4.99 -1.74
CA HIS A 220 58.95 5.06 -3.05
C HIS A 220 60.07 6.11 -3.09
N ARG A 221 59.87 7.28 -2.45
CA ARG A 221 60.90 8.31 -2.31
C ARG A 221 62.11 7.79 -1.54
N ILE A 222 61.89 7.14 -0.39
CA ILE A 222 62.96 6.57 0.44
C ILE A 222 63.74 5.49 -0.32
N VAL A 223 63.05 4.61 -1.05
CA VAL A 223 63.70 3.58 -1.87
C VAL A 223 64.59 4.20 -2.95
N LYS A 224 64.13 5.28 -3.60
CA LYS A 224 64.90 5.99 -4.61
C LYS A 224 66.14 6.68 -4.03
N GLU A 225 66.01 7.31 -2.88
CA GLU A 225 67.15 7.90 -2.15
C GLU A 225 68.17 6.83 -1.75
N LEU A 226 67.71 5.66 -1.29
CA LEU A 226 68.57 4.53 -0.96
C LEU A 226 69.32 3.98 -2.19
N GLU A 227 68.66 3.89 -3.34
CA GLU A 227 69.28 3.50 -4.61
C GLU A 227 70.38 4.48 -5.01
N GLU A 228 70.13 5.79 -4.92
CA GLU A 228 71.13 6.83 -5.18
C GLU A 228 72.33 6.70 -4.22
N PHE A 229 72.10 6.55 -2.91
CA PHE A 229 73.18 6.35 -1.94
C PHE A 229 74.00 5.08 -2.21
N THR A 230 73.34 3.98 -2.58
CA THR A 230 74.01 2.69 -2.88
C THR A 230 74.88 2.81 -4.14
N ASN A 231 74.40 3.51 -5.17
CA ASN A 231 75.19 3.80 -6.36
C ASN A 231 76.41 4.66 -6.05
N VAL A 232 76.26 5.72 -5.24
CA VAL A 232 77.38 6.56 -4.81
C VAL A 232 78.40 5.74 -4.02
N ALA A 233 77.97 4.92 -3.06
CA ALA A 233 78.85 4.07 -2.27
C ALA A 233 79.57 3.04 -3.15
N SER A 234 78.88 2.39 -4.10
CA SER A 234 79.49 1.43 -5.03
C SER A 234 80.51 2.09 -5.94
N ASN A 235 80.24 3.30 -6.44
CA ASN A 235 81.16 4.06 -7.26
C ASN A 235 82.43 4.44 -6.47
N ALA A 236 82.27 4.87 -5.21
CA ALA A 236 83.40 5.19 -4.33
C ALA A 236 84.27 3.95 -4.04
N VAL A 237 83.65 2.78 -3.80
CA VAL A 237 84.39 1.52 -3.63
C VAL A 237 85.17 1.15 -4.89
N GLN A 238 84.56 1.30 -6.08
CA GLN A 238 85.26 1.08 -7.36
C GLN A 238 86.42 2.06 -7.59
N GLU A 239 86.28 3.33 -7.20
CA GLU A 239 87.37 4.30 -7.29
C GLU A 239 88.55 3.94 -6.36
N ILE A 240 88.26 3.49 -5.14
CA ILE A 240 89.30 2.99 -4.22
C ILE A 240 90.00 1.77 -4.82
N GLU A 241 89.25 0.82 -5.37
CA GLU A 241 89.82 -0.38 -6.00
C GLU A 241 90.71 -0.03 -7.19
N LYS A 242 90.35 0.99 -7.98
CA LYS A 242 91.16 1.50 -9.11
C LYS A 242 92.36 2.36 -8.70
N GLY A 243 92.32 3.02 -7.55
CA GLY A 243 93.40 3.88 -7.03
C GLY A 243 94.47 3.14 -6.21
N VAL A 244 94.26 1.86 -5.91
CA VAL A 244 95.18 0.98 -5.15
C VAL A 244 96.07 0.12 -6.07
N ALA A 245 96.03 0.34 -7.39
CA ALA A 245 96.96 -0.23 -8.37
C ALA A 245 98.10 0.76 -8.71
#